data_AF-A0A958XGC4-F1
#
_entry.id   AF-A0A958XGC4-F1
#
_cell.length_a   1.000
_cell.length_b   1.000
_cell.length_c   1.000
_cell.angle_alpha   90.00
_cell.angle_beta   90.00
_cell.angle_gamma   90.00
#
_symmetry.space_group_name_H-M   'P 1'
#
loop_
_entity.id
_entity.type
_entity.pdbx_description
1 polymer ?
#
loop_
_entity_poly.entity_id
_entity_poly.type
_entity_poly.pdbx_seq_one_letter_code
_entity_poly.pdbx_strand_id
1 'polypeptide(L)'
;MAKLYKQLFSQFGWTILLYGLGMGLLLVVLQTARYRFLILDHAQELYFGLIALLFTGLGIWAGRQLTARLAKPTKPLSGDALEQTLAKLGITPREYEVLQLIAQGLSNQEIAGRMFVSLNTIKTHTSNLFSKLDAQRRTQAVQKAQAIGLLSGTHPKV
;
A
#
# COMPACT_ATOMS: atom_id res chain seq x y z
N MET A 1 82.63 -25.55 24.68
CA MET A 1 81.80 -24.90 23.64
C MET A 1 80.40 -25.50 23.50
N ALA A 2 80.21 -26.80 23.26
CA ALA A 2 78.88 -27.39 23.03
C ALA A 2 77.87 -27.27 24.20
N LYS A 3 78.33 -27.30 25.46
CA LYS A 3 77.45 -27.11 26.64
C LYS A 3 76.87 -25.70 26.75
N LEU A 4 77.62 -24.68 26.32
CA LEU A 4 77.20 -23.28 26.41
C LEU A 4 76.09 -22.97 25.39
N TYR A 5 76.19 -23.51 24.16
CA TYR A 5 75.19 -23.37 23.11
C TYR A 5 73.85 -24.02 23.48
N LYS A 6 73.88 -25.23 24.06
CA LYS A 6 72.67 -25.95 24.49
C LYS A 6 71.94 -25.21 25.62
N GLN A 7 72.68 -24.58 26.52
CA GLN A 7 72.14 -23.78 27.62
C GLN A 7 71.54 -22.45 27.13
N LEU A 8 72.19 -21.78 26.17
CA LEU A 8 71.66 -20.57 25.54
C LEU A 8 70.37 -20.87 24.75
N PHE A 9 70.39 -21.91 23.91
CA PHE A 9 69.24 -22.31 23.08
C PHE A 9 68.02 -22.73 23.92
N SER A 10 68.24 -23.38 25.06
CA SER A 10 67.17 -23.76 25.98
C SER A 10 66.48 -22.57 26.64
N GLN A 11 67.21 -21.48 26.91
CA GLN A 11 66.60 -20.28 27.51
C GLN A 11 65.88 -19.41 26.48
N PHE A 12 66.44 -19.28 25.26
CA PHE A 12 65.81 -18.52 24.17
C PHE A 12 64.63 -19.26 23.52
N GLY A 13 64.64 -20.60 23.49
CA GLY A 13 63.52 -21.38 22.92
C GLY A 13 62.20 -21.17 23.66
N TRP A 14 62.26 -21.08 25.00
CA TRP A 14 61.08 -20.85 25.83
C TRP A 14 60.49 -19.45 25.67
N THR A 15 61.32 -18.42 25.51
CA THR A 15 60.82 -17.06 25.28
C THR A 15 60.14 -16.95 23.93
N ILE A 16 60.71 -17.55 22.87
CA ILE A 16 60.10 -17.58 21.53
C ILE A 16 58.73 -18.27 21.56
N LEU A 17 58.61 -19.40 22.27
CA LEU A 17 57.33 -20.10 22.43
C LEU A 17 56.31 -19.26 23.19
N LEU A 18 56.74 -18.57 24.25
CA LEU A 18 55.87 -17.73 25.08
C LEU A 18 55.37 -16.49 24.31
N TYR A 19 56.25 -15.83 23.55
CA TYR A 19 55.87 -14.73 22.65
C TYR A 19 54.97 -15.21 21.51
N GLY A 20 55.24 -16.38 20.93
CA GLY A 20 54.40 -16.97 19.88
C GLY A 20 52.98 -17.29 20.37
N LEU A 21 52.87 -17.88 21.55
CA LEU A 21 51.57 -18.18 22.17
C LEU A 21 50.82 -16.90 22.54
N GLY A 22 51.52 -15.91 23.11
CA GLY A 22 50.95 -14.60 23.42
C GLY A 22 50.41 -13.90 22.18
N MET A 23 51.15 -13.91 21.07
CA MET A 23 50.72 -13.31 19.82
C MET A 23 49.55 -14.07 19.18
N GLY A 24 49.55 -15.41 19.24
CA GLY A 24 48.42 -16.22 18.78
C GLY A 24 47.15 -15.94 19.57
N LEU A 25 47.24 -15.85 20.89
CA LEU A 25 46.12 -15.53 21.77
C LEU A 25 45.60 -14.10 21.50
N LEU A 26 46.51 -13.14 21.31
CA LEU A 26 46.17 -11.77 20.94
C LEU A 26 45.40 -11.72 19.60
N LEU A 27 45.86 -12.46 18.58
CA LEU A 27 45.17 -12.52 17.29
C LEU A 27 43.77 -13.13 17.41
N VAL A 28 43.61 -14.19 18.20
CA VAL A 28 42.30 -14.82 18.45
C VAL A 28 41.35 -13.84 19.15
N VAL A 29 41.83 -13.09 20.14
CA VAL A 29 41.05 -12.06 20.83
C VAL A 29 40.61 -10.96 19.85
N LEU A 30 41.55 -10.44 19.04
CA LEU A 30 41.26 -9.38 18.07
C LEU A 30 40.30 -9.85 16.96
N GLN A 31 40.44 -11.08 16.50
CA GLN A 31 39.56 -11.67 15.48
C GLN A 31 38.14 -11.89 16.02
N THR A 32 38.03 -12.34 17.27
CA THR A 32 36.74 -12.49 17.96
C THR A 32 36.07 -11.13 18.20
N ALA A 33 36.84 -10.10 18.57
CA ALA A 33 36.34 -8.75 18.75
C ALA A 33 35.82 -8.16 17.43
N ARG A 34 36.54 -8.35 16.31
CA ARG A 34 36.08 -7.92 14.98
C ARG A 34 34.79 -8.62 14.56
N TYR A 35 34.67 -9.92 14.85
CA TYR A 35 33.48 -10.71 14.53
C TYR A 35 32.25 -10.28 15.33
N ARG A 36 32.41 -10.00 16.63
CA ARG A 36 31.33 -9.43 17.46
C ARG A 36 30.91 -8.04 17.02
N PHE A 37 31.86 -7.19 16.59
CA PHE A 37 31.55 -5.85 16.10
C PHE A 37 30.85 -5.87 14.73
N LEU A 38 31.23 -6.77 13.82
CA LEU A 38 30.56 -6.99 12.52
C LEU A 38 29.09 -7.41 12.67
N ILE A 39 28.77 -8.21 13.70
CA ILE A 39 27.39 -8.63 13.98
C ILE A 39 26.57 -7.53 14.66
N LEU A 40 27.21 -6.67 15.47
CA LEU A 40 26.53 -5.59 16.20
C LEU A 40 26.28 -4.34 15.34
N ASP A 41 27.17 -3.98 14.41
CA ASP A 41 26.95 -2.86 13.49
C ASP A 41 25.89 -3.18 12.41
N HIS A 42 25.86 -4.42 11.89
CA HIS A 42 24.87 -4.82 10.87
C HIS A 42 23.50 -5.18 11.45
N ALA A 43 23.33 -5.14 12.78
CA ALA A 43 22.04 -5.40 13.42
C ALA A 43 20.96 -4.38 12.98
N GLN A 44 21.35 -3.15 12.65
CA GLN A 44 20.42 -2.13 12.17
C GLN A 44 19.90 -2.42 10.76
N GLU A 45 20.78 -2.82 9.83
CA GLU A 45 20.39 -3.18 8.46
C GLU A 45 19.50 -4.43 8.43
N LEU A 46 19.80 -5.43 9.26
CA LEU A 46 18.96 -6.62 9.41
C LEU A 46 17.59 -6.30 10.03
N TYR A 47 17.53 -5.39 11.00
CA TYR A 47 16.28 -4.95 11.60
C TYR A 47 15.41 -4.17 10.61
N PHE A 48 15.99 -3.24 9.83
CA PHE A 48 15.28 -2.57 8.74
C PHE A 48 14.82 -3.54 7.66
N GLY A 49 15.64 -4.54 7.32
CA GLY A 49 15.27 -5.59 6.36
C GLY A 49 14.07 -6.42 6.83
N LEU A 50 14.04 -6.83 8.10
CA LEU A 50 12.90 -7.55 8.69
C LEU A 50 11.63 -6.69 8.73
N ILE A 51 11.74 -5.42 9.13
CA ILE A 51 10.62 -4.47 9.10
C ILE A 51 10.10 -4.29 7.68
N ALA A 52 10.99 -4.10 6.70
CA ALA A 52 10.60 -3.93 5.30
C ALA A 52 9.84 -5.15 4.79
N LEU A 53 10.33 -6.37 5.07
CA LEU A 53 9.69 -7.61 4.64
C LEU A 53 8.30 -7.78 5.27
N LEU A 54 8.17 -7.45 6.55
CA LEU A 54 6.89 -7.45 7.26
C LEU A 54 5.92 -6.43 6.64
N PHE A 55 6.34 -5.18 6.46
CA PHE A 55 5.52 -4.12 5.88
C PHE A 55 5.11 -4.42 4.43
N THR A 56 6.01 -4.96 3.61
CA THR A 56 5.71 -5.37 2.23
C THR A 56 4.65 -6.47 2.21
N GLY A 57 4.82 -7.51 3.03
CA GLY A 57 3.83 -8.59 3.13
C GLY A 57 2.47 -8.09 3.61
N LEU A 58 2.47 -7.26 4.66
CA LEU A 58 1.26 -6.72 5.26
C LEU A 58 0.57 -5.72 4.32
N GLY A 59 1.33 -4.92 3.57
CA GLY A 59 0.82 -3.98 2.58
C GLY A 59 0.15 -4.68 1.38
N ILE A 60 0.77 -5.75 0.86
CA ILE A 60 0.18 -6.55 -0.23
C ILE A 60 -1.11 -7.23 0.24
N TRP A 61 -1.12 -7.80 1.44
CA TRP A 61 -2.30 -8.44 2.03
C TRP A 61 -3.43 -7.44 2.28
N ALA A 62 -3.13 -6.31 2.93
CA ALA A 62 -4.11 -5.26 3.22
C ALA A 62 -4.65 -4.63 1.93
N GLY A 63 -3.79 -4.39 0.94
CA GLY A 63 -4.16 -3.87 -0.37
C GLY A 63 -5.16 -4.78 -1.08
N ARG A 64 -4.88 -6.09 -1.18
CA ARG A 64 -5.80 -7.08 -1.76
C ARG A 64 -7.11 -7.16 -1.00
N GLN A 65 -7.07 -7.15 0.33
CA GLN A 65 -8.28 -7.27 1.15
C GLN A 65 -9.20 -6.04 1.06
N LEU A 66 -8.63 -4.83 0.93
CA LEU A 66 -9.41 -3.61 0.82
C LEU A 66 -9.98 -3.40 -0.58
N THR A 67 -9.19 -3.66 -1.63
CA THR A 67 -9.66 -3.53 -3.03
C THR A 67 -10.65 -4.62 -3.43
N ALA A 68 -10.49 -5.86 -2.95
CA ALA A 68 -11.44 -6.93 -3.23
C ALA A 68 -12.84 -6.65 -2.65
N ARG A 69 -12.94 -5.87 -1.56
CA ARG A 69 -14.24 -5.46 -0.99
C ARG A 69 -14.95 -4.38 -1.82
N LEU A 70 -14.20 -3.61 -2.60
CA LEU A 70 -14.74 -2.55 -3.45
C LEU A 70 -15.15 -3.08 -4.83
N ALA A 71 -14.52 -4.15 -5.31
CA ALA A 71 -14.76 -4.74 -6.62
C ALA A 71 -15.78 -5.89 -6.60
N LYS A 72 -16.98 -5.68 -6.04
CA LYS A 72 -18.12 -6.55 -6.37
C LYS A 72 -18.74 -6.01 -7.67
N PRO A 73 -18.60 -6.71 -8.82
CA PRO A 73 -19.35 -6.34 -10.02
C PRO A 73 -20.83 -6.57 -9.74
N THR A 74 -21.54 -5.50 -9.41
CA THR A 74 -23.00 -5.51 -9.35
C THR A 74 -23.50 -5.68 -10.78
N LYS A 75 -24.26 -6.75 -11.01
CA LYS A 75 -24.97 -6.96 -12.27
C LYS A 75 -25.91 -5.76 -12.44
N PRO A 76 -25.83 -5.01 -13.55
CA PRO A 76 -26.68 -3.84 -13.73
C PRO A 76 -28.15 -4.24 -13.72
N LEU A 77 -28.96 -3.48 -12.99
CA LEU A 77 -30.40 -3.65 -13.05
C LEU A 77 -30.85 -3.38 -14.49
N SER A 78 -31.70 -4.25 -15.01
CA SER A 78 -32.20 -4.20 -16.39
C SER A 78 -33.72 -4.20 -16.38
N GLY A 79 -34.32 -3.41 -17.27
CA GLY A 79 -35.78 -3.33 -17.45
C GLY A 79 -36.53 -2.90 -16.18
N ASP A 80 -37.62 -3.59 -15.88
CA ASP A 80 -38.58 -3.26 -14.82
C ASP A 80 -37.94 -3.10 -13.43
N ALA A 81 -36.87 -3.85 -13.14
CA ALA A 81 -36.18 -3.77 -11.85
C ALA A 81 -35.47 -2.40 -11.65
N LEU A 82 -34.94 -1.83 -12.73
CA LEU A 82 -34.31 -0.51 -12.72
C LEU A 82 -35.36 0.57 -12.43
N GLU A 83 -36.48 0.52 -13.13
CA GLU A 83 -37.58 1.49 -12.95
C GLU A 83 -38.15 1.43 -11.53
N GLN A 84 -38.38 0.23 -10.99
CA GLN A 84 -38.85 0.07 -9.61
C GLN A 84 -37.88 0.65 -8.59
N THR A 85 -36.56 0.48 -8.81
CA THR A 85 -35.53 1.01 -7.90
C THR A 85 -35.44 2.53 -7.99
N LEU A 86 -35.51 3.09 -9.20
CA LEU A 86 -35.56 4.54 -9.42
C LEU A 86 -36.81 5.15 -8.78
N ALA A 87 -37.98 4.52 -8.96
CA ALA A 87 -39.23 4.95 -8.35
C ALA A 87 -39.18 4.88 -6.81
N LYS A 88 -38.61 3.81 -6.25
CA LYS A 88 -38.43 3.65 -4.80
C LYS A 88 -37.54 4.72 -4.18
N LEU A 89 -36.54 5.19 -4.92
CA LEU A 89 -35.64 6.27 -4.49
C LEU A 89 -36.16 7.67 -4.88
N GLY A 90 -37.27 7.75 -5.62
CA GLY A 90 -37.80 9.01 -6.15
C GLY A 90 -36.86 9.70 -7.16
N ILE A 91 -35.96 8.95 -7.81
CA ILE A 91 -35.02 9.50 -8.79
C ILE A 91 -35.74 9.69 -10.12
N THR A 92 -35.72 10.91 -10.63
CA THR A 92 -36.34 11.26 -11.92
C THR A 92 -35.45 10.83 -13.08
N PRO A 93 -36.01 10.67 -14.30
CA PRO A 93 -35.23 10.31 -15.49
C PRO A 93 -34.07 11.27 -15.76
N ARG A 94 -34.28 12.59 -15.55
CA ARG A 94 -33.24 13.61 -15.71
C ARG A 94 -32.14 13.51 -14.66
N GLU A 95 -32.49 13.23 -13.41
CA GLU A 95 -31.48 12.98 -12.36
C GLU A 95 -30.67 11.71 -12.64
N TYR A 96 -31.30 10.68 -13.23
CA TYR A 96 -30.62 9.46 -13.64
C TYR A 96 -29.65 9.70 -14.80
N GLU A 97 -30.04 10.48 -15.82
CA GLU A 97 -29.12 10.91 -16.90
C GLU A 97 -27.91 11.67 -16.34
N VAL A 98 -28.15 12.61 -15.41
CA VAL A 98 -27.09 13.34 -14.72
C VAL A 98 -26.18 12.37 -13.95
N LEU A 99 -26.72 11.39 -13.24
CA LEU A 99 -25.96 10.37 -12.52
C LEU A 99 -25.04 9.56 -13.46
N GLN A 100 -25.54 9.17 -14.65
CA GLN A 100 -24.74 8.45 -15.64
C GLN A 100 -23.57 9.29 -16.16
N LEU A 101 -23.80 10.57 -16.46
CA LEU A 101 -22.74 11.48 -16.90
C LEU A 101 -21.72 11.76 -15.78
N ILE A 102 -22.18 11.80 -14.53
CA ILE A 102 -21.30 11.92 -13.36
C ILE A 102 -20.38 10.72 -13.24
N ALA A 103 -20.91 9.51 -13.46
CA ALA A 103 -20.17 8.26 -13.42
C ALA A 103 -19.12 8.14 -14.53
N GLN A 104 -19.31 8.83 -15.66
CA GLN A 104 -18.31 8.98 -16.72
C GLN A 104 -17.16 9.95 -16.37
N GLY A 105 -17.25 10.66 -15.24
CA GLY A 105 -16.23 11.61 -14.78
C GLY A 105 -16.41 13.05 -15.28
N LEU A 106 -17.53 13.39 -15.91
CA LEU A 106 -17.74 14.71 -16.53
C LEU A 106 -18.02 15.82 -15.51
N SER A 107 -17.34 16.95 -15.61
CA SER A 107 -17.62 18.12 -14.79
C SER A 107 -19.05 18.64 -14.98
N ASN A 108 -19.59 19.37 -14.01
CA ASN A 108 -20.94 19.92 -14.09
C ASN A 108 -21.11 20.86 -15.31
N GLN A 109 -20.03 21.48 -15.78
CA GLN A 109 -20.03 22.32 -16.99
C GLN A 109 -20.16 21.48 -18.26
N GLU A 110 -19.42 20.37 -18.36
CA GLU A 110 -19.54 19.44 -19.48
C GLU A 110 -20.93 18.76 -19.52
N ILE A 111 -21.47 18.41 -18.35
CA ILE A 111 -22.82 17.86 -18.22
C ILE A 111 -23.86 18.88 -18.71
N ALA A 112 -23.74 20.13 -18.26
CA ALA A 112 -24.62 21.22 -18.69
C ALA A 112 -24.59 21.41 -20.22
N GLY A 113 -23.40 21.35 -20.81
CA GLY A 113 -23.21 21.41 -22.27
C GLY A 113 -23.85 20.23 -23.01
N ARG A 114 -23.74 18.99 -22.49
CA ARG A 114 -24.33 17.81 -23.13
C ARG A 114 -25.85 17.74 -23.01
N MET A 115 -26.40 18.22 -21.90
CA MET A 115 -27.84 18.22 -21.64
C MET A 115 -28.54 19.49 -22.14
N PHE A 116 -27.80 20.44 -22.72
CA PHE A 116 -28.30 21.74 -23.19
C PHE A 116 -29.07 22.53 -22.10
N VAL A 117 -28.57 22.49 -20.87
CA VAL A 117 -29.16 23.20 -19.70
C VAL A 117 -28.14 24.10 -19.01
N SER A 118 -28.60 25.01 -18.17
CA SER A 118 -27.69 25.90 -17.42
C SER A 118 -26.88 25.13 -16.36
N LEU A 119 -25.69 25.64 -16.02
CA LEU A 119 -24.88 25.10 -14.92
C LEU A 119 -25.64 25.11 -13.58
N ASN A 120 -26.49 26.11 -13.35
CA ASN A 120 -27.29 26.22 -12.14
C ASN A 120 -28.32 25.09 -12.05
N THR A 121 -28.98 24.77 -13.17
CA THR A 121 -29.90 23.65 -13.29
C THR A 121 -29.22 22.33 -12.94
N ILE A 122 -28.01 22.08 -13.46
CA ILE A 122 -27.22 20.89 -13.09
C ILE A 122 -26.87 20.86 -11.61
N LYS A 123 -26.49 21.99 -11.00
CA LYS A 123 -26.22 22.08 -9.56
C LYS A 123 -27.44 21.70 -8.72
N THR A 124 -28.63 22.17 -9.11
CA THR A 124 -29.88 21.80 -8.45
C THR A 124 -30.18 20.31 -8.60
N HIS A 125 -30.08 19.76 -9.82
CA HIS A 125 -30.29 18.33 -10.06
C HIS A 125 -29.28 17.46 -9.29
N THR A 126 -28.02 17.85 -9.22
CA THR A 126 -27.00 17.13 -8.43
C THR A 126 -27.27 17.19 -6.94
N SER A 127 -27.68 18.34 -6.40
CA SER A 127 -28.03 18.48 -4.98
C SER A 127 -29.20 17.58 -4.59
N ASN A 128 -30.27 17.57 -5.41
CA ASN A 128 -31.44 16.73 -5.18
C ASN A 128 -31.10 15.24 -5.32
N LEU A 129 -30.34 14.87 -6.35
CA LEU A 129 -29.86 13.50 -6.56
C LEU A 129 -29.00 13.01 -5.39
N PHE A 130 -28.08 13.85 -4.90
CA PHE A 130 -27.22 13.51 -3.76
C PHE A 130 -28.04 13.34 -2.48
N SER A 131 -29.04 14.18 -2.26
CA SER A 131 -29.96 14.03 -1.13
C SER A 131 -30.75 12.73 -1.21
N LYS A 132 -31.26 12.37 -2.40
CA LYS A 132 -32.01 11.13 -2.63
C LYS A 132 -31.15 9.86 -2.49
N LEU A 133 -29.89 9.95 -2.85
CA LEU A 133 -28.91 8.86 -2.67
C LEU A 133 -28.24 8.88 -1.29
N ASP A 134 -28.59 9.84 -0.42
CA ASP A 134 -27.95 10.04 0.89
C ASP A 134 -26.41 10.21 0.78
N ALA A 135 -25.94 10.87 -0.27
CA ALA A 135 -24.52 11.07 -0.55
C ALA A 135 -24.11 12.52 -0.26
N GLN A 136 -22.96 12.72 0.38
CA GLN A 136 -22.42 14.07 0.58
C GLN A 136 -21.41 14.48 -0.49
N ARG A 137 -20.81 13.48 -1.16
CA ARG A 137 -19.77 13.70 -2.17
C ARG A 137 -20.14 13.03 -3.47
N ARG A 138 -19.70 13.63 -4.57
CA ARG A 138 -19.85 13.09 -5.93
C ARG A 138 -19.41 11.63 -6.04
N THR A 139 -18.24 11.30 -5.51
CA THR A 139 -17.72 9.92 -5.51
C THR A 139 -18.59 8.97 -4.69
N GLN A 140 -19.11 9.41 -3.54
CA GLN A 140 -20.02 8.61 -2.72
C GLN A 140 -21.34 8.33 -3.45
N ALA A 141 -21.89 9.30 -4.17
CA ALA A 141 -23.11 9.12 -4.96
C ALA A 141 -22.93 8.04 -6.04
N VAL A 142 -21.80 8.07 -6.76
CA VAL A 142 -21.45 7.06 -7.76
C VAL A 142 -21.26 5.68 -7.11
N GLN A 143 -20.55 5.60 -5.99
CA GLN A 143 -20.34 4.34 -5.27
C GLN A 143 -21.65 3.75 -4.76
N LYS A 144 -22.53 4.56 -4.17
CA LYS A 144 -23.85 4.10 -3.73
C LYS A 144 -24.68 3.61 -4.91
N ALA A 145 -24.74 4.38 -6.00
CA ALA A 145 -25.46 3.99 -7.21
C ALA A 145 -24.93 2.68 -7.83
N GLN A 146 -23.61 2.44 -7.80
CA GLN A 146 -23.03 1.15 -8.20
C GLN A 146 -23.40 0.03 -7.21
N ALA A 147 -23.35 0.29 -5.90
CA ALA A 147 -23.68 -0.71 -4.87
C ALA A 147 -25.11 -1.24 -4.97
N ILE A 148 -26.07 -0.38 -5.36
CA ILE A 148 -27.46 -0.75 -5.62
C ILE A 148 -27.71 -1.19 -7.07
N GLY A 149 -26.69 -1.21 -7.92
CA GLY A 149 -26.74 -1.69 -9.31
C GLY A 149 -27.44 -0.75 -10.32
N LEU A 150 -27.66 0.52 -9.97
CA LEU A 150 -28.19 1.54 -10.90
C LEU A 150 -27.20 1.88 -12.03
N LEU A 151 -25.91 1.67 -11.78
CA LEU A 151 -24.83 1.88 -12.72
C LEU A 151 -24.04 0.58 -12.88
N SER A 152 -23.82 0.14 -14.12
CA SER A 152 -22.81 -0.86 -14.46
C SER A 152 -21.44 -0.22 -14.24
N GLY A 153 -20.51 -0.88 -13.55
CA GLY A 153 -19.18 -0.33 -13.24
C GLY A 153 -18.52 0.40 -14.42
N THR A 154 -18.66 1.73 -14.47
CA THR A 154 -18.14 2.57 -15.54
C THR A 154 -16.70 2.93 -15.24
N HIS A 155 -15.81 2.64 -16.19
CA HIS A 155 -14.42 3.05 -16.14
C HIS A 155 -14.32 4.59 -16.01
N PRO A 156 -13.66 5.11 -14.97
CA PRO A 156 -13.33 6.53 -14.93
C PRO A 156 -12.40 6.85 -16.10
N LYS A 157 -12.67 7.93 -16.84
CA LYS A 157 -11.69 8.49 -17.79
C LYS A 157 -10.45 8.88 -16.99
N VAL A 158 -9.36 8.15 -17.23
CA VAL A 158 -7.99 8.49 -16.82
C VAL A 158 -7.49 9.59 -17.75
#